data_AF-A0A952TG28-F1
#
_entry.id   AF-A0A952TG28-F1
#
_cell.length_a   1.000
_cell.length_b   1.000
_cell.length_c   1.000
_cell.angle_alpha   90.00
_cell.angle_beta   90.00
_cell.angle_gamma   90.00
#
_symmetry.space_group_name_H-M   'P 1'
#
loop_
_entity.id
_entity.type
_entity.pdbx_description
1 polymer ?
#
loop_
_entity_poly.entity_id
_entity_poly.type
_entity_poly.pdbx_seq_one_letter_code
_entity_poly.pdbx_strand_id
1 'polypeptide(L)'
;MRMLLINDTEEALPEAFLGEWVGKVARELKKRSILPADKADRELSLVFLKEMDAKQLNWTHRQRDYATDVLSFQTDDPDSLGELVMCALVLQKQAKEHKMSFEDELGYMVLHGVLHLLGYDHEQEKDEAAGREMLRLQDEIFEALTAPPPKAKKTVPKAKAAPAKEKAAPKAKAPKSKVVMKEKAAASKAPAKVAKKVAAKPATKAKKAAGKASPSTRR
;
A
#
# COMPACT_ATOMS: atom_id res chain seq x y z
N MET A 1 -15.47 15.18 1.73
CA MET A 1 -14.58 14.57 0.73
C MET A 1 -15.52 13.94 -0.27
N ARG A 2 -15.41 14.32 -1.54
CA ARG A 2 -16.25 13.77 -2.61
C ARG A 2 -15.54 12.57 -3.20
N MET A 3 -16.25 11.49 -3.51
CA MET A 3 -15.67 10.29 -4.11
C MET A 3 -16.05 10.23 -5.57
N LEU A 4 -15.07 10.08 -6.45
CA LEU A 4 -15.24 9.71 -7.85
C LEU A 4 -14.78 8.26 -8.02
N LEU A 5 -15.66 7.38 -8.48
CA LEU A 5 -15.33 5.98 -8.73
C LEU A 5 -15.25 5.73 -10.23
N ILE A 6 -14.12 5.19 -10.68
CA ILE A 6 -13.89 4.74 -12.05
C ILE A 6 -13.62 3.23 -11.98
N ASN A 7 -14.51 2.43 -12.54
CA ASN A 7 -14.35 0.99 -12.61
C ASN A 7 -14.12 0.55 -14.05
N ASP A 8 -12.86 0.28 -14.42
CA ASP A 8 -12.47 -0.27 -15.73
C ASP A 8 -12.30 -1.80 -15.68
N THR A 9 -12.84 -2.43 -14.64
CA THR A 9 -12.83 -3.88 -14.46
C THR A 9 -14.14 -4.51 -14.89
N GLU A 10 -14.15 -5.84 -14.97
CA GLU A 10 -15.38 -6.63 -15.19
C GLU A 10 -16.00 -7.09 -13.86
N GLU A 11 -15.43 -6.67 -12.73
CA GLU A 11 -15.82 -7.08 -11.38
C GLU A 11 -16.88 -6.13 -10.80
N ALA A 12 -17.82 -6.70 -10.03
CA ALA A 12 -18.76 -5.92 -9.25
C ALA A 12 -18.06 -5.38 -7.99
N LEU A 13 -17.99 -4.06 -7.86
CA LEU A 13 -17.40 -3.38 -6.71
C LEU A 13 -18.48 -2.95 -5.70
N PRO A 14 -18.20 -2.97 -4.39
CA PRO A 14 -19.15 -2.55 -3.37
C PRO A 14 -19.17 -1.01 -3.27
N GLU A 15 -19.78 -0.34 -4.26
CA GLU A 15 -19.76 1.13 -4.38
C GLU A 15 -20.37 1.85 -3.17
N ALA A 16 -21.48 1.29 -2.64
CA ALA A 16 -22.14 1.82 -1.45
C ALA A 16 -21.22 1.77 -0.22
N PHE A 17 -20.50 0.66 -0.04
CA PHE A 17 -19.50 0.52 1.02
C PHE A 17 -18.37 1.55 0.84
N LEU A 18 -17.82 1.69 -0.37
CA LEU A 18 -16.74 2.65 -0.65
C LEU A 18 -17.16 4.08 -0.32
N GLY A 19 -18.35 4.50 -0.75
CA GLY A 19 -18.87 5.84 -0.44
C GLY A 19 -19.02 6.08 1.06
N GLU A 20 -19.59 5.12 1.79
CA GLU A 20 -19.70 5.20 3.26
C GLU A 20 -18.32 5.19 3.94
N TRP A 21 -17.41 4.36 3.46
CA TRP A 21 -16.07 4.18 4.00
C TRP A 21 -15.23 5.44 3.85
N VAL A 22 -15.18 6.03 2.65
CA VAL A 22 -14.49 7.32 2.41
C VAL A 22 -15.05 8.41 3.32
N GLY A 23 -16.38 8.45 3.50
CA GLY A 23 -17.02 9.36 4.44
C GLY A 23 -16.59 9.13 5.91
N LYS A 24 -16.47 7.86 6.34
CA LYS A 24 -15.99 7.49 7.68
C LYS A 24 -14.53 7.90 7.87
N VAL A 25 -13.66 7.57 6.92
CA VAL A 25 -12.24 7.93 6.92
C VAL A 25 -12.06 9.44 7.01
N ALA A 26 -12.75 10.20 6.17
CA ALA A 26 -12.66 11.67 6.19
C ALA A 26 -13.07 12.26 7.54
N ARG A 27 -14.13 11.75 8.18
CA ARG A 27 -14.55 12.19 9.52
C ARG A 27 -13.53 11.87 10.60
N GLU A 28 -12.98 10.66 10.59
CA GLU A 28 -12.01 10.23 11.61
C GLU A 28 -10.67 10.97 11.46
N LEU A 29 -10.20 11.18 10.22
CA LEU A 29 -9.01 11.99 9.94
C LEU A 29 -9.22 13.46 10.35
N LYS A 30 -10.40 14.03 10.11
CA LYS A 30 -10.75 15.38 10.56
C LYS A 30 -10.76 15.49 12.08
N LYS A 31 -11.36 14.52 12.77
CA LYS A 31 -11.41 14.45 14.24
C LYS A 31 -10.00 14.40 14.86
N ARG A 32 -9.07 13.72 14.19
CA ARG A 32 -7.67 13.61 14.61
C ARG A 32 -6.78 14.77 14.15
N SER A 33 -7.34 15.78 13.47
CA SER A 33 -6.62 16.93 12.88
C SER A 33 -5.54 16.55 11.85
N ILE A 34 -5.69 15.38 11.22
CA ILE A 34 -4.79 14.87 10.17
C ILE A 34 -5.23 15.37 8.80
N LEU A 35 -6.55 15.46 8.58
CA LEU A 35 -7.12 16.04 7.36
C LEU A 35 -7.36 17.54 7.58
N PRO A 36 -6.60 18.42 6.91
CA PRO A 36 -6.83 19.86 6.97
C PRO A 36 -8.23 20.22 6.48
N ALA A 37 -8.82 21.28 7.04
CA ALA A 37 -10.18 21.69 6.69
C ALA A 37 -10.34 22.04 5.20
N ASP A 38 -9.30 22.59 4.57
CA ASP A 38 -9.25 22.91 3.13
C ASP A 38 -9.13 21.66 2.23
N LYS A 39 -8.69 20.53 2.79
CA LYS A 39 -8.65 19.24 2.09
C LYS A 39 -9.92 18.42 2.29
N ALA A 40 -10.77 18.80 3.24
CA ALA A 40 -11.95 18.03 3.62
C ALA A 40 -13.01 17.97 2.52
N ASP A 41 -13.10 18.97 1.64
CA ASP A 41 -14.11 19.05 0.57
C ASP A 41 -13.59 18.64 -0.81
N ARG A 42 -12.30 18.27 -0.89
CA ARG A 42 -11.65 17.82 -2.12
C ARG A 42 -12.20 16.48 -2.61
N GLU A 43 -12.02 16.23 -3.90
CA GLU A 43 -12.38 14.99 -4.59
C GLU A 43 -11.28 13.93 -4.44
N LEU A 44 -11.67 12.70 -4.12
CA LEU A 44 -10.81 11.52 -4.12
C LEU A 44 -11.25 10.61 -5.26
N SER A 45 -10.34 10.37 -6.21
CA SER A 45 -10.57 9.45 -7.31
C SER A 45 -10.14 8.04 -6.93
N LEU A 46 -11.06 7.09 -7.00
CA LEU A 46 -10.78 5.66 -6.85
C LEU A 46 -10.90 5.01 -8.23
N VAL A 47 -9.80 4.49 -8.74
CA VAL A 47 -9.71 3.88 -10.07
C VAL A 47 -9.38 2.41 -9.93
N PHE A 48 -10.24 1.55 -10.45
CA PHE A 48 -10.01 0.11 -10.46
C PHE A 48 -9.63 -0.35 -11.86
N LEU A 49 -8.44 -0.95 -11.97
CA LEU A 49 -7.90 -1.45 -13.22
C LEU A 49 -7.84 -2.98 -13.24
N LYS A 50 -7.84 -3.53 -14.46
CA LYS A 50 -7.56 -4.95 -14.68
C LYS A 50 -6.12 -5.27 -14.30
N GLU A 51 -5.85 -6.53 -13.97
CA GLU A 51 -4.53 -6.98 -13.49
C GLU A 51 -3.39 -6.65 -14.47
N MET A 52 -3.63 -6.76 -15.78
CA MET A 52 -2.65 -6.40 -16.81
C MET A 52 -2.33 -4.91 -16.83
N ASP A 53 -3.35 -4.05 -16.76
CA ASP A 53 -3.17 -2.59 -16.79
C ASP A 53 -2.52 -2.09 -15.50
N ALA A 54 -2.93 -2.63 -14.34
CA ALA A 54 -2.28 -2.36 -13.06
C ALA A 54 -0.81 -2.78 -13.05
N LYS A 55 -0.47 -3.94 -13.63
CA LYS A 55 0.91 -4.40 -13.80
C LYS A 55 1.71 -3.46 -14.71
N GLN A 56 1.15 -3.06 -15.85
CA GLN A 56 1.80 -2.14 -16.78
C GLN A 56 2.04 -0.76 -16.15
N LEU A 57 1.09 -0.27 -15.36
CA LEU A 57 1.21 0.98 -14.63
C LEU A 57 2.30 0.89 -13.56
N ASN A 58 2.32 -0.19 -12.77
CA ASN A 58 3.35 -0.41 -11.75
C ASN A 58 4.76 -0.53 -12.36
N TRP A 59 4.89 -1.19 -13.52
CA TRP A 59 6.14 -1.20 -14.27
C TRP A 59 6.57 0.21 -14.68
N THR A 60 5.64 0.98 -15.26
CA THR A 60 5.92 2.33 -15.79
C THR A 60 6.40 3.28 -14.69
N HIS A 61 5.76 3.25 -13.52
CA HIS A 61 6.07 4.18 -12.43
C HIS A 61 7.11 3.68 -11.42
N ARG A 62 7.17 2.37 -11.14
CA ARG A 62 8.03 1.79 -10.08
C ARG A 62 9.01 0.73 -10.58
N GLN A 63 9.00 0.40 -11.88
CA GLN A 63 9.83 -0.67 -12.48
C GLN A 63 9.63 -2.03 -11.80
N ARG A 64 8.38 -2.31 -11.39
CA ARG A 64 7.98 -3.57 -10.74
C ARG A 64 7.10 -4.39 -11.67
N ASP A 65 7.53 -5.62 -11.97
CA ASP A 65 6.86 -6.49 -12.96
C ASP A 65 5.72 -7.35 -12.36
N TYR A 66 4.84 -6.74 -11.57
CA TYR A 66 3.65 -7.38 -11.00
C TYR A 66 2.52 -6.36 -10.79
N ALA A 67 1.27 -6.83 -10.76
CA ALA A 67 0.12 -6.00 -10.42
C ALA A 67 0.14 -5.68 -8.92
N THR A 68 0.09 -4.40 -8.56
CA THR A 68 0.06 -3.98 -7.15
C THR A 68 -1.38 -3.85 -6.65
N ASP A 69 -1.51 -3.84 -5.34
CA ASP A 69 -2.73 -3.54 -4.60
C ASP A 69 -3.22 -2.10 -4.81
N VAL A 70 -2.36 -1.12 -4.52
CA VAL A 70 -2.66 0.31 -4.64
C VAL A 70 -1.45 1.14 -5.10
N LEU A 71 -1.71 2.09 -6.00
CA LEU A 71 -0.81 3.19 -6.35
C LEU A 71 -1.52 4.50 -5.98
N SER A 72 -0.81 5.39 -5.31
CA SER A 72 -1.32 6.72 -4.93
C SER A 72 -0.65 7.79 -5.78
N PHE A 73 -1.45 8.58 -6.49
CA PHE A 73 -1.00 9.67 -7.33
C PHE A 73 -1.49 11.00 -6.76
N GLN A 74 -0.53 11.83 -6.35
CA GLN A 74 -0.80 13.20 -5.93
C GLN A 74 -1.14 14.07 -7.13
N THR A 75 -1.88 15.15 -6.89
CA THR A 75 -2.29 16.11 -7.91
C THR A 75 -2.04 17.54 -7.42
N ASP A 76 -1.74 18.43 -8.35
CA ASP A 76 -1.60 19.86 -8.10
C ASP A 76 -2.97 20.59 -8.14
N ASP A 77 -4.04 19.89 -8.54
CA ASP A 77 -5.40 20.44 -8.55
C ASP A 77 -5.88 20.72 -7.12
N PRO A 78 -6.19 21.99 -6.76
CA PRO A 78 -6.64 22.35 -5.42
C PRO A 78 -7.97 21.69 -5.03
N ASP A 79 -8.81 21.32 -6.00
CA ASP A 79 -10.12 20.70 -5.75
C ASP A 79 -10.04 19.17 -5.62
N SER A 80 -8.86 18.59 -5.87
CA SER A 80 -8.62 17.15 -5.80
C SER A 80 -7.62 16.80 -4.69
N LEU A 81 -7.87 15.67 -4.02
CA LEU A 81 -6.94 15.06 -3.07
C LEU A 81 -5.91 14.20 -3.80
N GLY A 82 -6.26 13.73 -5.00
CA GLY A 82 -5.46 12.80 -5.80
C GLY A 82 -6.24 11.56 -6.19
N GLU A 83 -5.50 10.58 -6.71
CA GLU A 83 -6.03 9.37 -7.30
C GLU A 83 -5.42 8.13 -6.66
N LEU A 84 -6.28 7.16 -6.32
CA LEU A 84 -5.89 5.83 -5.87
C LEU A 84 -6.24 4.82 -6.96
N VAL A 85 -5.21 4.25 -7.57
CA VAL A 85 -5.36 3.22 -8.59
C VAL A 85 -5.15 1.86 -7.95
N MET A 86 -6.13 0.97 -8.06
CA MET A 86 -6.15 -0.32 -7.38
C MET A 86 -6.47 -1.46 -8.34
N CYS A 87 -6.03 -2.68 -7.99
CA CYS A 87 -6.43 -3.89 -8.70
C CYS A 87 -7.33 -4.76 -7.83
N ALA A 88 -8.62 -4.86 -8.17
CA ALA A 88 -9.61 -5.62 -7.40
C ALA A 88 -9.21 -7.10 -7.21
N LEU A 89 -8.64 -7.73 -8.25
CA LEU A 89 -8.20 -9.13 -8.18
C LEU A 89 -7.04 -9.34 -7.21
N VAL A 90 -6.10 -8.39 -7.12
CA VAL A 90 -4.99 -8.44 -6.16
C VAL A 90 -5.54 -8.31 -4.74
N LEU A 91 -6.41 -7.34 -4.51
CA LEU A 91 -7.07 -7.13 -3.21
C LEU A 91 -7.90 -8.35 -2.78
N GLN A 92 -8.63 -9.00 -3.70
CA GLN A 92 -9.35 -10.24 -3.41
C GLN A 92 -8.43 -11.41 -3.02
N LYS A 93 -7.23 -11.50 -3.63
CA LYS A 93 -6.22 -12.51 -3.25
C LYS A 93 -5.66 -12.20 -1.86
N GLN A 94 -5.28 -10.95 -1.60
CA GLN A 94 -4.76 -10.49 -0.30
C GLN A 94 -5.79 -10.68 0.82
N ALA A 95 -7.06 -10.32 0.61
CA ALA A 95 -8.11 -10.52 1.60
C ALA A 95 -8.21 -11.99 2.06
N LYS A 96 -8.06 -12.95 1.13
CA LYS A 96 -8.03 -14.39 1.46
C LYS A 96 -6.78 -14.77 2.25
N GLU A 97 -5.62 -14.23 1.89
CA GLU A 97 -4.35 -14.49 2.57
C GLU A 97 -4.34 -13.92 4.00
N HIS A 98 -4.85 -12.70 4.16
CA HIS A 98 -5.01 -12.00 5.45
C HIS A 98 -6.20 -12.51 6.27
N LYS A 99 -7.06 -13.36 5.69
CA LYS A 99 -8.28 -13.89 6.30
C LYS A 99 -9.25 -12.78 6.74
N MET A 100 -9.33 -11.74 5.92
CA MET A 100 -10.22 -10.60 6.09
C MET A 100 -11.33 -10.65 5.03
N SER A 101 -12.41 -9.89 5.24
CA SER A 101 -13.39 -9.69 4.18
C SER A 101 -12.78 -8.85 3.05
N PHE A 102 -13.32 -8.96 1.84
CA PHE A 102 -12.87 -8.10 0.73
C PHE A 102 -13.11 -6.62 1.03
N GLU A 103 -14.22 -6.28 1.70
CA GLU A 103 -14.53 -4.91 2.12
C GLU A 103 -13.51 -4.38 3.14
N ASP A 104 -13.09 -5.21 4.09
CA ASP A 104 -12.09 -4.83 5.08
C ASP A 104 -10.72 -4.58 4.43
N GLU A 105 -10.27 -5.48 3.56
CA GLU A 105 -9.00 -5.31 2.82
C GLU A 105 -9.04 -4.06 1.94
N LEU A 106 -10.15 -3.87 1.22
CA LEU A 106 -10.36 -2.71 0.37
C LEU A 106 -10.37 -1.41 1.21
N GLY A 107 -11.06 -1.41 2.35
CA GLY A 107 -11.10 -0.28 3.26
C GLY A 107 -9.72 0.05 3.85
N TYR A 108 -8.94 -0.98 4.19
CA TYR A 108 -7.58 -0.85 4.69
C TYR A 108 -6.67 -0.20 3.63
N MET A 109 -6.76 -0.63 2.37
CA MET A 109 -5.97 -0.07 1.26
C MET A 109 -6.41 1.33 0.85
N VAL A 110 -7.71 1.65 0.90
CA VAL A 110 -8.20 3.02 0.68
C VAL A 110 -7.66 3.96 1.76
N LEU A 111 -7.68 3.55 3.02
CA LEU A 111 -7.12 4.34 4.12
C LEU A 111 -5.60 4.55 3.93
N HIS A 112 -4.87 3.48 3.59
CA HIS A 112 -3.45 3.53 3.29
C HIS A 112 -3.13 4.55 2.18
N GLY A 113 -3.85 4.47 1.07
CA GLY A 113 -3.70 5.41 -0.05
C GLY A 113 -4.01 6.85 0.33
N VAL A 114 -5.08 7.09 1.11
CA VAL A 114 -5.40 8.44 1.59
C VAL A 114 -4.29 9.01 2.46
N LEU A 115 -3.66 8.21 3.34
CA LEU A 115 -2.52 8.67 4.13
C LEU A 115 -1.33 9.06 3.23
N HIS A 116 -1.07 8.29 2.17
CA HIS A 116 -0.06 8.65 1.16
C HIS A 116 -0.37 9.96 0.43
N LEU A 117 -1.63 10.20 0.06
CA LEU A 117 -2.06 11.47 -0.55
C LEU A 117 -1.96 12.66 0.42
N LEU A 118 -2.00 12.40 1.73
CA LEU A 118 -1.77 13.41 2.77
C LEU A 118 -0.28 13.65 3.08
N GLY A 119 0.62 12.89 2.45
CA GLY A 119 2.07 13.06 2.57
C GLY A 119 2.74 12.14 3.60
N TYR A 120 2.01 11.19 4.16
CA TYR A 120 2.62 10.12 4.96
C TYR A 120 3.32 9.13 4.02
N ASP A 121 4.49 8.64 4.42
CA ASP A 121 5.25 7.67 3.64
C ASP A 121 5.87 6.62 4.55
N HIS A 122 5.81 5.37 4.11
CA HIS A 122 6.33 4.20 4.82
C HIS A 122 7.43 3.45 4.04
N GLU A 123 7.69 3.83 2.79
CA GLU A 123 8.73 3.19 1.96
C GLU A 123 10.10 3.86 2.10
N GLN A 124 10.19 5.04 2.74
CA GLN A 124 11.45 5.77 2.89
C GLN A 124 12.36 5.15 3.96
N GLU A 125 13.38 4.39 3.52
CA GLU A 125 14.42 3.80 4.38
C GLU A 125 15.16 4.82 5.26
N LYS A 126 15.19 6.10 4.85
CA LYS A 126 15.88 7.16 5.59
C LYS A 126 15.14 7.60 6.86
N ASP A 127 13.85 7.31 6.96
CA ASP A 127 13.02 7.68 8.10
C ASP A 127 12.08 6.54 8.50
N GLU A 128 12.69 5.47 9.03
CA GLU A 128 11.93 4.35 9.56
C GLU A 128 10.95 4.76 10.67
N ALA A 129 11.19 5.88 11.37
CA ALA A 129 10.30 6.35 12.41
C ALA A 129 9.00 6.89 11.81
N ALA A 130 9.09 7.70 10.75
CA ALA A 130 7.93 8.17 10.00
C ALA A 130 7.14 7.01 9.38
N GLY A 131 7.82 5.99 8.83
CA GLY A 131 7.13 4.82 8.28
C GLY A 131 6.38 4.01 9.34
N ARG A 132 6.98 3.81 10.51
CA ARG A 132 6.29 3.17 11.65
C ARG A 132 5.10 4.00 12.16
N GLU A 133 5.20 5.33 12.11
CA GLU A 133 4.12 6.23 12.49
C GLU A 133 2.93 6.09 11.54
N MET A 134 3.16 6.10 10.22
CA MET A 134 2.09 5.92 9.23
C MET A 134 1.36 4.59 9.43
N LEU A 135 2.10 3.49 9.57
CA LEU A 135 1.52 2.16 9.75
C LEU A 135 0.71 2.05 11.05
N ARG A 136 1.26 2.56 12.14
CA ARG A 136 0.55 2.62 13.42
C ARG A 136 -0.74 3.43 13.30
N LEU A 137 -0.67 4.58 12.64
CA LEU A 137 -1.82 5.45 12.45
C LEU A 137 -2.90 4.79 11.59
N GLN A 138 -2.50 4.09 10.54
CA GLN A 138 -3.39 3.28 9.71
C GLN A 138 -4.13 2.24 10.55
N ASP A 139 -3.41 1.45 11.35
CA ASP A 139 -4.00 0.43 12.22
C ASP A 139 -4.98 1.04 13.23
N GLU A 140 -4.58 2.11 13.92
CA GLU A 140 -5.44 2.78 14.90
C GLU A 140 -6.73 3.34 14.30
N ILE A 141 -6.66 3.90 13.09
CA ILE A 141 -7.86 4.44 12.41
C ILE A 141 -8.71 3.29 11.91
N PHE A 142 -8.10 2.27 11.31
CA PHE A 142 -8.82 1.12 10.80
C PHE A 142 -9.57 0.39 11.92
N GLU A 143 -8.91 0.12 13.04
CA GLU A 143 -9.55 -0.47 14.23
C GLU A 143 -10.69 0.41 14.75
N ALA A 144 -10.50 1.73 14.81
CA ALA A 144 -11.55 2.64 15.28
C ALA A 144 -12.79 2.65 14.37
N LEU A 145 -12.61 2.43 13.06
CA LEU A 145 -13.69 2.43 12.07
C LEU A 145 -14.37 1.07 11.91
N THR A 146 -13.66 -0.02 12.20
CA THR A 146 -14.17 -1.40 12.10
C THR A 146 -14.64 -1.98 13.43
N ALA A 147 -14.25 -1.39 14.57
CA ALA A 147 -14.67 -1.84 15.88
C ALA A 147 -16.22 -1.84 15.98
N PRO A 148 -16.83 -2.95 16.44
CA PRO A 148 -18.26 -2.96 16.69
C PRO A 148 -18.60 -1.90 17.74
N PRO A 149 -19.78 -1.23 17.65
CA PRO A 149 -20.16 -0.21 18.61
C PRO A 149 -20.04 -0.80 20.02
N PRO A 150 -19.48 -0.05 20.99
CA PRO A 150 -19.25 -0.57 22.31
C PRO A 150 -20.56 -1.09 22.86
N LYS A 151 -20.63 -2.41 23.14
CA LYS A 151 -21.80 -3.02 23.78
C LYS A 151 -22.08 -2.21 25.05
N ALA A 152 -23.25 -1.57 25.11
CA ALA A 152 -23.68 -0.81 26.26
C ALA A 152 -23.39 -1.61 27.53
N LYS A 153 -22.52 -1.08 28.40
CA LYS A 153 -22.17 -1.73 29.67
C LYS A 153 -23.48 -1.85 30.47
N LYS A 154 -24.09 -3.03 30.47
CA LYS A 154 -25.10 -3.38 31.48
C LYS A 154 -24.40 -3.26 32.82
N THR A 155 -24.71 -2.20 33.54
CA THR A 155 -24.32 -1.97 34.92
C THR A 155 -24.87 -3.13 35.75
N VAL A 156 -24.00 -4.07 36.12
CA VAL A 156 -24.32 -5.05 37.16
C VAL A 156 -23.98 -4.40 38.50
N PRO A 157 -24.93 -4.25 39.43
CA PRO A 157 -24.70 -3.58 40.69
C PRO A 157 -23.72 -4.38 41.57
N LYS A 158 -22.82 -3.61 42.18
CA LYS A 158 -21.74 -4.00 43.09
C LYS A 158 -22.26 -4.80 44.29
N ALA A 159 -21.94 -6.09 44.36
CA ALA A 159 -22.10 -6.90 45.57
C ALA A 159 -20.84 -6.82 46.45
N LYS A 160 -21.09 -6.71 47.76
CA LYS A 160 -20.16 -6.42 48.85
C LYS A 160 -19.15 -7.54 49.13
N ALA A 161 -18.05 -7.15 49.76
CA ALA A 161 -16.89 -7.96 50.12
C ALA A 161 -17.03 -8.75 51.45
N ALA A 162 -16.11 -9.73 51.57
CA ALA A 162 -15.52 -10.38 52.78
C ALA A 162 -16.02 -11.79 53.16
N PRO A 163 -15.19 -12.66 53.80
CA PRO A 163 -13.73 -12.78 53.79
C PRO A 163 -13.20 -14.23 53.54
N ALA A 164 -11.94 -14.37 53.13
CA ALA A 164 -11.25 -15.66 52.97
C ALA A 164 -10.52 -16.10 54.27
N LYS A 165 -10.63 -17.38 54.63
CA LYS A 165 -9.84 -18.08 55.66
C LYS A 165 -8.91 -19.13 55.01
N GLU A 166 -7.61 -18.87 55.16
CA GLU A 166 -6.40 -19.69 55.40
C GLU A 166 -6.31 -21.24 55.19
N LYS A 167 -5.07 -21.63 54.77
CA LYS A 167 -4.32 -22.94 54.82
C LYS A 167 -4.59 -24.00 53.72
N ALA A 168 -3.63 -24.74 53.14
CA ALA A 168 -2.19 -24.97 53.36
C ALA A 168 -1.52 -25.60 52.10
N ALA A 169 -0.19 -25.53 51.99
CA ALA A 169 0.65 -26.26 51.01
C ALA A 169 1.09 -27.65 51.56
N PRO A 170 1.62 -28.60 50.75
CA PRO A 170 3.06 -28.58 50.42
C PRO A 170 3.53 -29.20 49.06
N LYS A 171 4.72 -28.72 48.63
CA LYS A 171 5.84 -29.30 47.82
C LYS A 171 5.66 -30.60 46.99
N ALA A 172 6.11 -30.61 45.72
CA ALA A 172 7.48 -31.02 45.28
C ALA A 172 7.62 -31.47 43.80
N LYS A 173 8.79 -31.13 43.22
CA LYS A 173 9.59 -31.79 42.15
C LYS A 173 9.26 -31.60 40.66
N ALA A 174 10.27 -31.05 39.97
CA ALA A 174 10.53 -31.09 38.53
C ALA A 174 10.98 -32.49 38.06
N PRO A 175 11.02 -32.73 36.73
CA PRO A 175 12.33 -32.63 36.07
C PRO A 175 12.33 -31.94 34.69
N LYS A 176 13.55 -31.64 34.27
CA LYS A 176 14.00 -30.95 33.06
C LYS A 176 14.02 -31.92 31.87
N SER A 177 13.74 -31.41 30.66
CA SER A 177 14.15 -32.02 29.39
C SER A 177 14.73 -30.96 28.46
N LYS A 178 16.05 -31.05 28.26
CA LYS A 178 16.81 -30.41 27.17
C LYS A 178 16.41 -31.06 25.85
N VAL A 179 16.27 -30.27 24.78
CA VAL A 179 16.72 -30.67 23.44
C VAL A 179 17.42 -29.48 22.80
N VAL A 180 18.63 -29.76 22.34
CA VAL A 180 19.57 -28.90 21.62
C VAL A 180 19.66 -29.45 20.19
N MET A 181 20.09 -28.59 19.24
CA MET A 181 20.45 -28.85 17.83
C MET A 181 19.26 -28.93 16.86
N LYS A 182 19.33 -28.33 15.66
CA LYS A 182 20.48 -28.30 14.76
C LYS A 182 20.33 -27.21 13.70
N GLU A 183 21.38 -26.42 13.55
CA GLU A 183 21.67 -25.63 12.36
C GLU A 183 21.92 -26.58 11.17
N LYS A 184 21.37 -26.25 9.99
CA LYS A 184 21.82 -26.86 8.74
C LYS A 184 21.70 -25.85 7.60
N ALA A 185 22.84 -25.31 7.22
CA ALA A 185 23.08 -24.71 5.91
C ALA A 185 22.94 -25.78 4.81
N ALA A 186 22.38 -25.39 3.66
CA ALA A 186 22.64 -26.02 2.37
C ALA A 186 22.42 -25.00 1.25
N ALA A 187 23.50 -24.72 0.53
CA ALA A 187 23.60 -23.93 -0.67
C ALA A 187 23.20 -24.73 -1.93
N SER A 188 22.82 -24.01 -3.00
CA SER A 188 22.88 -24.37 -4.44
C SER A 188 21.75 -23.62 -5.17
N LYS A 189 21.89 -22.92 -6.30
CA LYS A 189 22.93 -22.74 -7.32
C LYS A 189 22.52 -21.53 -8.20
N ALA A 190 23.50 -20.86 -8.80
CA ALA A 190 23.35 -19.86 -9.86
C ALA A 190 22.71 -20.44 -11.15
N PRO A 191 22.27 -19.59 -12.10
CA PRO A 191 23.15 -19.05 -13.16
C PRO A 191 22.84 -17.56 -13.44
N ALA A 192 23.48 -16.77 -14.30
CA ALA A 192 24.72 -16.79 -15.06
C ALA A 192 25.03 -15.31 -15.40
N LYS A 193 26.31 -15.02 -15.58
CA LYS A 193 26.86 -13.73 -16.01
C LYS A 193 26.31 -13.33 -17.39
N VAL A 194 25.92 -12.06 -17.56
CA VAL A 194 26.05 -11.38 -18.86
C VAL A 194 27.08 -10.27 -18.71
N ALA A 195 28.17 -10.45 -19.44
CA ALA A 195 29.31 -9.57 -19.48
C ALA A 195 28.99 -8.29 -20.28
N LYS A 196 29.42 -7.17 -19.70
CA LYS A 196 29.75 -5.91 -20.40
C LYS A 196 30.59 -6.24 -21.65
N LYS A 197 30.16 -5.76 -22.82
CA LYS A 197 31.06 -5.50 -23.95
C LYS A 197 30.84 -4.07 -24.45
N VAL A 198 31.79 -3.22 -24.11
CA VAL A 198 32.06 -1.92 -24.73
C VAL A 198 32.92 -2.19 -25.96
N ALA A 199 32.49 -1.70 -27.13
CA ALA A 199 33.33 -1.45 -28.32
C ALA A 199 32.50 -0.51 -29.23
N ALA A 200 32.76 0.80 -29.22
CA ALA A 200 33.76 1.49 -30.04
C ALA A 200 33.47 1.42 -31.55
N LYS A 201 33.22 2.62 -32.13
CA LYS A 201 33.20 2.95 -33.56
C LYS A 201 34.36 2.30 -34.33
N PRO A 202 34.19 2.18 -35.66
CA PRO A 202 35.19 2.78 -36.53
C PRO A 202 34.56 3.72 -37.57
N ALA A 203 35.26 4.84 -37.80
CA ALA A 203 35.09 5.69 -38.96
C ALA A 203 36.22 5.40 -39.97
N THR A 204 35.91 5.63 -41.25
CA THR A 204 36.79 5.87 -42.41
C THR A 204 37.38 4.68 -43.19
N LYS A 205 37.01 4.55 -44.48
CA LYS A 205 37.87 5.00 -45.60
C LYS A 205 37.10 5.15 -46.92
N ALA A 206 37.56 6.10 -47.71
CA ALA A 206 36.99 6.67 -48.92
C ALA A 206 37.32 5.92 -50.24
N LYS A 207 36.49 6.15 -51.26
CA LYS A 207 36.80 6.23 -52.72
C LYS A 207 35.64 7.02 -53.36
N LYS A 208 35.75 8.32 -53.67
CA LYS A 208 36.41 9.01 -54.81
C LYS A 208 35.95 8.52 -56.20
N ALA A 209 35.04 9.26 -56.84
CA ALA A 209 35.05 9.53 -58.28
C ALA A 209 34.17 10.76 -58.63
N ALA A 210 34.82 11.75 -59.24
CA ALA A 210 34.38 12.85 -60.13
C ALA A 210 33.05 13.60 -59.85
N GLY A 211 32.97 14.93 -59.79
CA GLY A 211 33.86 15.97 -60.31
C GLY A 211 33.41 16.48 -61.69
N LYS A 212 32.44 17.42 -61.72
CA LYS A 212 32.28 18.56 -62.65
C LYS A 212 31.47 19.62 -61.87
N ALA A 213 32.03 20.74 -61.39
CA ALA A 213 32.36 21.99 -62.10
C ALA A 213 31.22 22.43 -63.05
N SER A 214 30.63 23.62 -63.01
CA SER A 214 30.88 24.89 -62.30
C SER A 214 29.64 25.81 -62.49
N PRO A 215 29.60 27.02 -61.89
CA PRO A 215 28.39 27.82 -61.61
C PRO A 215 28.16 28.96 -62.63
N SER A 216 27.04 29.69 -62.49
CA SER A 216 26.90 31.15 -62.76
C SER A 216 25.43 31.54 -62.91
N THR A 217 24.83 32.20 -61.92
CA THR A 217 24.46 33.63 -61.94
C THR A 217 23.66 34.15 -63.15
N ARG A 218 22.40 34.53 -62.85
CA ARG A 218 21.78 35.85 -63.09
C ARG A 218 21.76 36.38 -64.53
N ARG A 219 20.60 36.27 -65.20
CA ARG A 219 19.80 37.40 -65.70
C ARG A 219 18.42 36.94 -66.14
#